data_AF-A0A1V2M3X6-F1
#
_entry.id   AF-A0A1V2M3X6-F1
#
_cell.length_a   1.000
_cell.length_b   1.000
_cell.length_c   1.000
_cell.angle_alpha   90.00
_cell.angle_beta   90.00
_cell.angle_gamma   90.00
#
_symmetry.space_group_name_H-M   'P 1'
#
loop_
_entity.id
_entity.type
_entity.pdbx_description
1 polymer ?
#
loop_
_entity_poly.entity_id
_entity_poly.type
_entity_poly.pdbx_seq_one_letter_code
_entity_poly.pdbx_strand_id
1 'polypeptide(L)'
;MFKIFFKKKNTPEKIAFTVDQDELDKINAVVEHESMPIIILDNNWYVVKQIIADKEIDKLEKIVHTALKKQGQVNTDLIEYGKIKQVLLDKILRISEQIHSNPELIKDLDQASDALVKASEHLISLEQEVIGLDDKLEKANLDLVKYIVNKSYGLMSNQKYIRETLEKEIDELRSAMLEKTAQKKSIGIEYSILYNYFHNLIGHQYVNKLDNIIDEIEENKEKDDKEEKEKEEEGTKDD
;
A
#
# COMPACT_ATOMS: atom_id res chain seq x y z
N MET A 1 42.01 -16.26 16.02
CA MET A 1 41.63 -14.86 16.41
C MET A 1 40.45 -14.11 15.75
N PHE A 2 39.78 -14.54 14.66
CA PHE A 2 38.94 -13.61 13.86
C PHE A 2 37.54 -13.30 14.45
N LYS A 3 37.45 -12.23 15.26
CA LYS A 3 36.18 -11.55 15.55
C LYS A 3 35.66 -10.92 14.25
N ILE A 4 34.73 -11.62 13.60
CA ILE A 4 33.90 -11.04 12.54
C ILE A 4 33.06 -9.95 13.19
N PHE A 5 33.59 -8.72 13.17
CA PHE A 5 32.83 -7.52 13.50
C PHE A 5 31.84 -7.27 12.36
N PHE A 6 30.76 -8.05 12.29
CA PHE A 6 29.50 -7.53 11.78
C PHE A 6 29.03 -6.49 12.79
N LYS A 7 29.63 -5.30 12.70
CA LYS A 7 29.16 -4.11 13.39
C LYS A 7 27.68 -3.99 13.01
N LYS A 8 26.82 -4.12 14.02
CA LYS A 8 25.37 -3.95 14.00
C LYS A 8 25.06 -2.63 13.25
N LYS A 9 24.94 -2.68 11.93
CA LYS A 9 24.64 -1.51 11.10
C LYS A 9 23.13 -1.40 11.09
N ASN A 10 22.67 -0.44 11.89
CA ASN A 10 21.35 0.18 11.90
C ASN A 10 20.39 -0.46 10.89
N THR A 11 19.46 -1.29 11.40
CA THR A 11 18.11 -1.27 10.85
C THR A 11 17.76 0.19 10.63
N PRO A 12 17.41 0.63 9.40
CA PRO A 12 17.01 2.01 9.20
C PRO A 12 15.92 2.26 10.23
N GLU A 13 16.17 3.18 11.16
CA GLU A 13 15.12 3.69 12.02
C GLU A 13 13.95 3.96 11.10
N LYS A 14 12.79 3.36 11.41
CA LYS A 14 11.57 3.72 10.71
C LYS A 14 11.40 5.21 10.97
N ILE A 15 11.90 6.04 10.06
CA ILE A 15 11.54 7.44 9.99
C ILE A 15 10.07 7.35 9.61
N ALA A 16 9.22 7.34 10.64
CA ALA A 16 7.82 7.64 10.46
C ALA A 16 7.85 9.05 9.88
N PHE A 17 7.71 9.15 8.57
CA PHE A 17 7.49 10.41 7.91
C PHE A 17 6.14 10.91 8.40
N THR A 18 6.17 11.65 9.50
CA THR A 18 5.03 12.33 10.07
C THR A 18 4.90 13.62 9.29
N VAL A 19 3.98 13.63 8.31
CA VAL A 19 3.56 14.86 7.66
C VAL A 19 3.03 15.77 8.77
N ASP A 20 3.59 16.98 8.89
CA ASP A 20 3.13 17.94 9.90
C ASP A 20 1.70 18.40 9.58
N GLN A 21 0.97 18.85 10.60
CA GLN A 21 -0.44 19.23 10.44
C GLN A 21 -0.61 20.37 9.42
N ASP A 22 0.33 21.31 9.35
CA ASP A 22 0.32 22.41 8.37
C ASP A 22 0.54 21.92 6.92
N GLU A 23 1.30 20.84 6.72
CA GLU A 23 1.47 20.21 5.41
C GLU A 23 0.24 19.40 5.01
N LEU A 24 -0.42 18.74 5.98
CA LEU A 24 -1.70 18.07 5.76
C LEU A 24 -2.80 19.03 5.34
N ASP A 25 -2.85 20.21 5.96
CA ASP A 25 -3.87 21.21 5.65
C ASP A 25 -3.67 21.80 4.23
N LYS A 26 -2.43 21.97 3.78
CA LYS A 26 -2.11 22.36 2.39
C LYS A 26 -2.52 21.28 1.39
N ILE A 27 -2.24 20.02 1.68
CA ILE A 27 -2.63 18.89 0.82
C ILE A 27 -4.16 18.81 0.73
N ASN A 28 -4.85 18.92 1.87
CA ASN A 28 -6.30 18.88 1.93
C ASN A 28 -6.94 20.04 1.16
N ALA A 29 -6.37 21.25 1.24
CA ALA A 29 -6.87 22.41 0.49
C ALA A 29 -6.81 22.20 -1.03
N VAL A 30 -5.76 21.53 -1.55
CA VAL A 30 -5.67 21.20 -2.97
C VAL A 30 -6.74 20.18 -3.38
N VAL A 31 -6.95 19.15 -2.54
CA VAL A 31 -7.92 18.08 -2.81
C VAL A 31 -9.37 18.57 -2.74
N GLU A 32 -9.67 19.57 -1.91
CA GLU A 32 -11.01 20.18 -1.79
C GLU A 32 -11.44 20.99 -3.00
N HIS A 33 -10.50 21.49 -3.81
CA HIS A 33 -10.81 22.33 -4.97
C HIS A 33 -11.13 21.53 -6.25
N GLU A 34 -10.93 20.21 -6.26
CA GLU A 34 -11.23 19.35 -7.40
C GLU A 34 -12.47 18.50 -7.17
N SER A 35 -13.35 18.45 -8.18
CA SER A 35 -14.46 17.50 -8.23
C SER A 35 -13.91 16.09 -8.43
N MET A 36 -13.80 15.32 -7.35
CA MET A 36 -13.22 13.99 -7.38
C MET A 36 -14.23 12.92 -7.86
N PRO A 37 -13.81 11.99 -8.73
CA PRO A 37 -14.62 10.82 -9.03
C PRO A 37 -14.79 9.95 -7.78
N ILE A 38 -15.86 9.15 -7.75
CA ILE A 38 -16.12 8.20 -6.66
C ILE A 38 -15.05 7.11 -6.69
N ILE A 39 -14.12 7.14 -5.73
CA ILE A 39 -12.89 6.32 -5.76
C ILE A 39 -13.21 4.82 -5.71
N ILE A 40 -14.27 4.43 -5.00
CA ILE A 40 -14.65 3.01 -4.86
C ILE A 40 -15.11 2.37 -6.17
N LEU A 41 -15.36 3.17 -7.22
CA LEU A 41 -15.70 2.67 -8.55
C LEU A 41 -14.47 2.49 -9.45
N ASP A 42 -13.31 2.99 -9.04
CA ASP A 42 -12.07 2.82 -9.79
C ASP A 42 -11.44 1.45 -9.50
N ASN A 43 -11.08 0.70 -10.54
CA ASN A 43 -10.39 -0.57 -10.37
C ASN A 43 -8.96 -0.40 -9.82
N ASN A 44 -8.28 0.70 -10.18
CA ASN A 44 -6.92 0.98 -9.74
C ASN A 44 -6.86 1.28 -8.24
N TRP A 45 -7.96 1.77 -7.65
CA TRP A 45 -8.08 2.01 -6.23
C TRP A 45 -7.78 0.75 -5.41
N TYR A 46 -8.28 -0.42 -5.82
CA TYR A 46 -8.05 -1.66 -5.09
C TYR A 46 -6.58 -2.09 -5.06
N VAL A 47 -5.80 -1.75 -6.10
CA VAL A 47 -4.35 -1.97 -6.12
C VAL A 47 -3.67 -1.04 -5.11
N VAL A 48 -4.02 0.24 -5.11
CA VAL A 48 -3.50 1.23 -4.16
C VAL A 48 -3.84 0.85 -2.72
N LYS A 49 -5.08 0.42 -2.47
CA LYS A 49 -5.54 -0.03 -1.16
C LYS A 49 -4.69 -1.18 -0.61
N GLN A 50 -4.33 -2.16 -1.44
CA GLN A 50 -3.48 -3.28 -1.03
C GLN A 50 -2.06 -2.83 -0.63
N ILE A 51 -1.53 -1.79 -1.30
CA ILE A 51 -0.22 -1.22 -0.98
C ILE A 51 -0.26 -0.50 0.37
N ILE A 52 -1.32 0.26 0.65
CA ILE A 52 -1.45 1.04 1.89
C ILE A 52 -1.78 0.14 3.10
N ALA A 53 -2.64 -0.86 2.90
CA ALA A 53 -3.03 -1.86 3.91
C ALA A 53 -3.45 -1.27 5.28
N ASP A 54 -4.25 -0.20 5.27
CA ASP A 54 -4.75 0.49 6.48
C ASP A 54 -6.22 0.13 6.76
N LYS A 55 -6.53 -0.17 8.03
CA LYS A 55 -7.89 -0.54 8.48
C LYS A 55 -8.86 0.64 8.47
N GLU A 56 -8.38 1.87 8.59
CA GLU A 56 -9.29 3.03 8.59
C GLU A 56 -9.80 3.35 7.19
N ILE A 57 -9.04 2.97 6.17
CA ILE A 57 -9.51 2.99 4.78
C ILE A 57 -10.71 2.04 4.61
N ASP A 58 -10.68 0.84 5.20
CA ASP A 58 -11.82 -0.09 5.13
C ASP A 58 -13.08 0.48 5.78
N LYS A 59 -12.94 1.26 6.85
CA LYS A 59 -14.07 1.92 7.52
C LYS A 59 -14.65 3.02 6.65
N LEU A 60 -13.81 3.90 6.11
CA LEU A 60 -14.22 4.99 5.23
C LEU A 60 -14.85 4.45 3.94
N GLU A 61 -14.27 3.40 3.35
CA GLU A 61 -14.84 2.72 2.18
C GLU A 61 -16.23 2.16 2.45
N LYS A 62 -16.47 1.55 3.61
CA LYS A 62 -17.80 1.06 3.99
C LYS A 62 -18.83 2.19 4.10
N ILE A 63 -18.41 3.37 4.53
CA ILE A 63 -19.30 4.55 4.61
C ILE A 63 -19.68 4.99 3.20
N VAL A 64 -18.69 5.15 2.31
CA VAL A 64 -18.90 5.51 0.90
C VAL A 64 -19.78 4.47 0.19
N HIS A 65 -19.49 3.18 0.39
CA HIS A 65 -20.26 2.09 -0.20
C HIS A 65 -21.71 2.06 0.28
N THR A 66 -21.94 2.29 1.59
CA THR A 66 -23.30 2.37 2.14
C THR A 66 -24.07 3.57 1.57
N ALA A 67 -23.42 4.73 1.47
CA ALA A 67 -24.01 5.93 0.88
C ALA A 67 -24.38 5.70 -0.60
N LEU A 68 -23.45 5.14 -1.39
CA LEU A 68 -23.66 4.82 -2.79
C LEU A 68 -24.80 3.81 -2.99
N LYS A 69 -24.86 2.76 -2.16
CA LYS A 69 -25.95 1.78 -2.20
C LYS A 69 -27.30 2.43 -1.94
N LYS A 70 -27.37 3.32 -0.93
CA LYS A 70 -28.60 4.01 -0.58
C LYS A 70 -29.05 4.98 -1.68
N GLN A 71 -28.12 5.72 -2.28
CA GLN A 71 -28.38 6.59 -3.44
C GLN A 71 -28.95 5.77 -4.61
N GLY A 72 -28.37 4.61 -4.92
CA GLY A 72 -28.87 3.72 -5.97
C GLY A 72 -30.29 3.20 -5.71
N GLN A 73 -30.61 2.89 -4.44
CA GLN A 73 -31.95 2.47 -4.04
C GLN A 73 -32.97 3.62 -4.22
N VAL A 74 -32.70 4.80 -3.65
CA VAL A 74 -33.61 5.95 -3.74
C VAL A 74 -33.84 6.37 -5.20
N ASN A 75 -32.81 6.31 -6.04
CA ASN A 75 -32.96 6.63 -7.47
C ASN A 75 -33.85 5.61 -8.20
N THR A 76 -33.80 4.33 -7.81
CA THR A 76 -34.70 3.30 -8.34
C THR A 76 -36.14 3.56 -7.90
N ASP A 77 -36.34 3.88 -6.61
CA ASP A 77 -37.66 4.20 -6.06
C ASP A 77 -38.26 5.43 -6.75
N LEU A 78 -37.45 6.46 -7.04
CA LEU A 78 -37.88 7.67 -7.74
C LEU A 78 -38.41 7.35 -9.15
N ILE A 79 -37.71 6.48 -9.89
CA ILE A 79 -38.15 6.00 -11.21
C ILE A 79 -39.46 5.21 -11.10
N GLU A 80 -39.61 4.35 -10.10
CA GLU A 80 -40.82 3.56 -9.88
C GLU A 80 -42.02 4.42 -9.51
N TYR A 81 -41.87 5.34 -8.56
CA TYR A 81 -42.93 6.28 -8.17
C TYR A 81 -43.30 7.24 -9.30
N GLY A 82 -42.34 7.62 -10.15
CA GLY A 82 -42.60 8.38 -11.37
C GLY A 82 -43.55 7.64 -12.33
N LYS A 83 -43.36 6.32 -12.50
CA LYS A 83 -44.27 5.47 -13.29
C LYS A 83 -45.65 5.35 -12.63
N ILE A 84 -45.69 5.15 -11.31
CA ILE A 84 -46.97 5.08 -10.56
C ILE A 84 -47.77 6.37 -10.74
N LYS A 85 -47.10 7.54 -10.64
CA LYS A 85 -47.72 8.85 -10.87
C LYS A 85 -48.33 8.96 -12.27
N GLN A 86 -47.61 8.51 -13.31
CA GLN A 86 -48.13 8.49 -14.69
C GLN A 86 -49.35 7.59 -14.83
N VAL A 87 -49.31 6.37 -14.28
CA VAL A 87 -50.45 5.43 -14.32
C VAL A 87 -51.68 6.01 -13.59
N LEU A 88 -51.49 6.68 -12.46
CA LEU A 88 -52.58 7.32 -11.72
C LEU A 88 -53.16 8.50 -12.50
N LEU A 89 -52.34 9.32 -13.16
CA LEU A 89 -52.79 10.41 -14.04
C LEU A 89 -53.62 9.87 -15.21
N ASP A 90 -53.13 8.83 -15.89
CA ASP A 90 -53.86 8.19 -16.99
C ASP A 90 -55.20 7.62 -16.54
N LYS A 91 -55.24 7.03 -15.34
CA LYS A 91 -56.49 6.51 -14.74
C LYS A 91 -57.48 7.65 -14.45
N ILE A 92 -57.01 8.76 -13.88
CA ILE A 92 -57.83 9.95 -13.59
C ILE A 92 -58.41 10.52 -14.89
N LEU A 93 -57.59 10.67 -15.94
CA LEU A 93 -58.04 11.18 -17.24
C LEU A 93 -59.14 10.29 -17.84
N ARG A 94 -58.93 8.97 -17.86
CA ARG A 94 -59.92 8.01 -18.37
C ARG A 94 -61.24 8.03 -17.58
N ILE A 95 -61.17 8.11 -16.26
CA ILE A 95 -62.37 8.18 -15.42
C ILE A 95 -63.10 9.51 -15.65
N SER A 96 -62.37 10.63 -15.75
CA SER A 96 -62.93 11.95 -15.98
C SER A 96 -63.67 12.05 -17.33
N GLU A 97 -63.20 11.38 -18.37
CA GLU A 97 -63.88 11.29 -19.67
C GLU A 97 -65.21 10.54 -19.59
N GLN A 98 -65.31 9.53 -18.72
CA GLN A 98 -66.46 8.64 -18.58
C GLN A 98 -67.47 9.09 -17.51
N ILE A 99 -67.11 10.10 -16.70
CA ILE A 99 -67.85 10.47 -15.50
C ILE A 99 -69.25 11.04 -15.78
N HIS A 100 -69.42 11.68 -16.95
CA HIS A 100 -70.73 12.17 -17.42
C HIS A 100 -71.70 11.02 -17.73
N SER A 101 -71.18 9.85 -18.12
CA SER A 101 -71.97 8.67 -18.47
C SER A 101 -72.12 7.69 -17.31
N ASN A 102 -71.20 7.69 -16.35
CA ASN A 102 -71.18 6.78 -15.20
C ASN A 102 -70.90 7.55 -13.89
N PRO A 103 -71.93 8.09 -13.22
CA PRO A 103 -71.79 8.87 -11.99
C PRO A 103 -71.19 8.07 -10.82
N GLU A 104 -71.26 6.74 -10.85
CA GLU A 104 -70.72 5.88 -9.79
C GLU A 104 -69.18 5.89 -9.75
N LEU A 105 -68.52 6.33 -10.83
CA LEU A 105 -67.05 6.42 -10.90
C LEU A 105 -66.45 7.61 -10.12
N ILE A 106 -67.30 8.52 -9.60
CA ILE A 106 -66.85 9.68 -8.81
C ILE A 106 -66.01 9.24 -7.61
N LYS A 107 -66.41 8.17 -6.92
CA LYS A 107 -65.66 7.66 -5.77
C LYS A 107 -64.28 7.13 -6.16
N ASP A 108 -64.18 6.49 -7.32
CA ASP A 108 -62.91 5.97 -7.84
C ASP A 108 -61.99 7.10 -8.33
N LEU A 109 -62.57 8.20 -8.84
CA LEU A 109 -61.86 9.43 -9.18
C LEU A 109 -61.25 10.09 -7.94
N ASP A 110 -62.03 10.24 -6.87
CA ASP A 110 -61.57 10.82 -5.61
C ASP A 110 -60.42 9.98 -5.02
N GLN A 111 -60.57 8.65 -4.99
CA GLN A 111 -59.51 7.76 -4.52
C GLN A 111 -58.25 7.83 -5.37
N ALA A 112 -58.37 7.89 -6.70
CA ALA A 112 -57.23 8.02 -7.59
C ALA A 112 -56.52 9.37 -7.43
N SER A 113 -57.29 10.45 -7.22
CA SER A 113 -56.79 11.80 -6.99
C SER A 113 -56.05 11.89 -5.65
N ASP A 114 -56.62 11.34 -4.57
CA ASP A 114 -55.96 11.25 -3.26
C ASP A 114 -54.67 10.43 -3.32
N ALA A 115 -54.68 9.32 -4.05
CA ALA A 115 -53.49 8.50 -4.27
C ALA A 115 -52.41 9.26 -5.08
N LEU A 116 -52.80 10.06 -6.07
CA LEU A 116 -51.90 10.88 -6.87
C LEU A 116 -51.23 11.98 -6.03
N VAL A 117 -51.98 12.64 -5.14
CA VAL A 117 -51.44 13.65 -4.22
C VAL A 117 -50.40 13.01 -3.31
N LYS A 118 -50.73 11.89 -2.66
CA LYS A 118 -49.78 11.15 -1.80
C LYS A 118 -48.53 10.68 -2.55
N ALA A 119 -48.69 10.17 -3.76
CA ALA A 119 -47.56 9.75 -4.60
C ALA A 119 -46.67 10.94 -4.99
N SER A 120 -47.27 12.11 -5.25
CA SER A 120 -46.52 13.33 -5.57
C SER A 120 -45.77 13.89 -4.36
N GLU A 121 -46.38 13.90 -3.18
CA GLU A 121 -45.71 14.28 -1.92
C GLU A 121 -44.54 13.34 -1.61
N HIS A 122 -44.72 12.03 -1.80
CA HIS A 122 -43.65 11.06 -1.61
C HIS A 122 -42.50 11.25 -2.59
N LEU A 123 -42.78 11.54 -3.86
CA LEU A 123 -41.77 11.89 -4.86
C LEU A 123 -40.93 13.11 -4.45
N ILE A 124 -41.57 14.17 -3.97
CA ILE A 124 -40.87 15.36 -3.49
C ILE A 124 -39.94 15.00 -2.30
N SER A 125 -40.41 14.14 -1.40
CA SER A 125 -39.57 13.65 -0.29
C SER A 125 -38.37 12.83 -0.79
N LEU A 126 -38.54 11.98 -1.81
CA LEU A 126 -37.45 11.20 -2.40
C LEU A 126 -36.45 12.12 -3.12
N GLU A 127 -36.92 13.11 -3.87
CA GLU A 127 -36.06 14.13 -4.52
C GLU A 127 -35.19 14.89 -3.50
N GLN A 128 -35.78 15.28 -2.36
CA GLN A 128 -35.02 15.90 -1.26
C GLN A 128 -34.02 14.93 -0.63
N GLU A 129 -34.39 13.65 -0.49
CA GLU A 129 -33.47 12.64 0.04
C GLU A 129 -32.28 12.41 -0.91
N VAL A 130 -32.49 12.41 -2.23
CA VAL A 130 -31.41 12.31 -3.23
C VAL A 130 -30.39 13.44 -3.03
N ILE A 131 -30.82 14.69 -2.97
CA ILE A 131 -29.92 15.84 -2.77
C ILE A 131 -29.10 15.66 -1.48
N GLY A 132 -29.75 15.28 -0.38
CA GLY A 132 -29.07 15.06 0.89
C GLY A 132 -28.14 13.84 0.90
N LEU A 133 -28.38 12.84 0.05
CA LEU A 133 -27.50 11.68 -0.12
C LEU A 133 -26.30 12.00 -1.01
N ASP A 134 -26.49 12.81 -2.05
CA ASP A 134 -25.41 13.27 -2.93
C ASP A 134 -24.37 14.06 -2.13
N ASP A 135 -24.81 15.03 -1.32
CA ASP A 135 -23.94 15.80 -0.42
C ASP A 135 -23.18 14.90 0.57
N LYS A 136 -23.84 13.86 1.10
CA LYS A 136 -23.21 12.92 2.03
C LYS A 136 -22.19 12.02 1.33
N LEU A 137 -22.50 11.58 0.12
CA LEU A 137 -21.62 10.75 -0.68
C LEU A 137 -20.38 11.53 -1.09
N GLU A 138 -20.54 12.79 -1.52
CA GLU A 138 -19.44 13.67 -1.89
C GLU A 138 -18.50 13.90 -0.69
N LYS A 139 -19.06 14.24 0.49
CA LYS A 139 -18.28 14.40 1.72
C LYS A 139 -17.56 13.12 2.13
N ALA A 140 -18.25 11.99 2.13
CA ALA A 140 -17.65 10.71 2.50
C ALA A 140 -16.54 10.30 1.51
N ASN A 141 -16.74 10.54 0.21
CA ASN A 141 -15.72 10.28 -0.81
C ASN A 141 -14.52 11.20 -0.60
N LEU A 142 -14.73 12.49 -0.35
CA LEU A 142 -13.69 13.46 -0.07
C LEU A 142 -12.85 13.08 1.17
N ASP A 143 -13.51 12.68 2.25
CA ASP A 143 -12.82 12.24 3.48
C ASP A 143 -11.95 11.01 3.22
N LEU A 144 -12.47 10.05 2.43
CA LEU A 144 -11.71 8.89 1.98
C LEU A 144 -10.50 9.32 1.14
N VAL A 145 -10.68 10.20 0.15
CA VAL A 145 -9.62 10.72 -0.71
C VAL A 145 -8.51 11.35 0.12
N LYS A 146 -8.86 12.28 1.03
CA LYS A 146 -7.89 12.98 1.89
C LYS A 146 -7.05 12.01 2.70
N TYR A 147 -7.70 11.02 3.30
CA TYR A 147 -7.01 9.99 4.08
C TYR A 147 -6.05 9.16 3.22
N ILE A 148 -6.49 8.75 2.03
CA ILE A 148 -5.67 8.01 1.06
C ILE A 148 -4.46 8.82 0.63
N VAL A 149 -4.66 10.07 0.23
CA VAL A 149 -3.60 10.96 -0.26
C VAL A 149 -2.54 11.13 0.82
N ASN A 150 -2.94 11.46 2.04
CA ASN A 150 -2.03 11.59 3.18
C ASN A 150 -1.17 10.33 3.37
N LYS A 151 -1.82 9.16 3.50
CA LYS A 151 -1.12 7.89 3.72
C LYS A 151 -0.20 7.53 2.56
N SER A 152 -0.66 7.77 1.32
CA SER A 152 0.09 7.46 0.11
C SER A 152 1.36 8.31 0.01
N TYR A 153 1.28 9.62 0.24
CA TYR A 153 2.45 10.50 0.21
C TYR A 153 3.44 10.15 1.32
N GLY A 154 2.97 9.81 2.52
CA GLY A 154 3.84 9.34 3.60
C GLY A 154 4.59 8.06 3.23
N LEU A 155 3.89 7.08 2.65
CA LEU A 155 4.50 5.84 2.18
C LEU A 155 5.48 6.05 1.03
N MET A 156 5.12 6.85 0.03
CA MET A 156 5.97 7.15 -1.14
C MET A 156 7.25 7.87 -0.71
N SER A 157 7.15 8.83 0.21
CA SER A 157 8.31 9.55 0.75
C SER A 157 9.28 8.60 1.45
N ASN A 158 8.76 7.74 2.34
CA ASN A 158 9.58 6.74 3.02
C ASN A 158 10.21 5.72 2.03
N GLN A 159 9.45 5.26 1.04
CA GLN A 159 9.97 4.36 0.01
C GLN A 159 11.07 5.01 -0.83
N LYS A 160 10.94 6.30 -1.15
CA LYS A 160 11.98 7.08 -1.84
C LYS A 160 13.26 7.15 -0.99
N TYR A 161 13.13 7.50 0.29
CA TYR A 161 14.26 7.55 1.22
C TYR A 161 14.99 6.19 1.34
N ILE A 162 14.22 5.10 1.51
CA ILE A 162 14.79 3.75 1.57
C ILE A 162 15.51 3.40 0.28
N ARG A 163 14.93 3.73 -0.88
CA ARG A 163 15.54 3.47 -2.19
C ARG A 163 16.88 4.18 -2.33
N GLU A 164 16.93 5.48 -2.01
CA GLU A 164 18.16 6.28 -2.09
C GLU A 164 19.24 5.78 -1.11
N THR A 165 18.84 5.31 0.07
CA THR A 165 19.76 4.72 1.06
C THR A 165 20.33 3.41 0.54
N LEU A 166 19.48 2.52 0.02
CA LEU A 166 19.91 1.25 -0.57
C LEU A 166 20.84 1.46 -1.76
N GLU A 167 20.58 2.46 -2.60
CA GLU A 167 21.44 2.79 -3.74
C GLU A 167 22.87 3.14 -3.29
N LYS A 168 23.00 3.99 -2.26
CA LYS A 168 24.30 4.33 -1.68
C LYS A 168 25.00 3.11 -1.08
N GLU A 169 24.28 2.28 -0.33
CA GLU A 169 24.85 1.06 0.25
C GLU A 169 25.33 0.07 -0.81
N ILE A 170 24.57 -0.07 -1.92
CA ILE A 170 24.96 -0.91 -3.05
C ILE A 170 26.27 -0.41 -3.68
N ASP A 171 26.43 0.90 -3.85
CA ASP A 171 27.63 1.48 -4.45
C ASP A 171 28.86 1.37 -3.54
N GLU A 172 28.69 1.52 -2.22
CA GLU A 172 29.75 1.24 -1.24
C GLU A 172 30.20 -0.23 -1.32
N LEU A 173 29.25 -1.17 -1.36
CA LEU A 173 29.54 -2.60 -1.46
C LEU A 173 30.23 -2.95 -2.77
N ARG A 174 29.81 -2.35 -3.89
CA ARG A 174 30.49 -2.52 -5.19
C ARG A 174 31.93 -2.06 -5.14
N SER A 175 32.19 -0.89 -4.55
CA SER A 175 33.53 -0.34 -4.41
C SER A 175 34.43 -1.25 -3.58
N ALA A 176 33.94 -1.71 -2.42
CA ALA A 176 34.66 -2.66 -1.58
C ALA A 176 34.93 -4.00 -2.29
N MET A 177 33.95 -4.49 -3.06
CA MET A 177 34.08 -5.73 -3.83
C MET A 177 35.14 -5.62 -4.92
N LEU A 178 35.21 -4.48 -5.62
CA LEU A 178 36.24 -4.21 -6.62
C LEU A 178 37.64 -4.17 -5.99
N GLU A 179 37.79 -3.47 -4.87
CA GLU A 179 39.07 -3.40 -4.16
C GLU A 179 39.56 -4.78 -3.71
N LYS A 180 38.67 -5.57 -3.09
CA LYS A 180 39.00 -6.94 -2.64
C LYS A 180 39.31 -7.88 -3.80
N THR A 181 38.63 -7.71 -4.94
CA THR A 181 38.90 -8.48 -6.15
C THR A 181 40.28 -8.14 -6.72
N ALA A 182 40.67 -6.87 -6.73
CA ALA A 182 42.00 -6.45 -7.15
C ALA A 182 43.10 -7.00 -6.22
N GLN A 183 42.89 -6.91 -4.90
CA GLN A 183 43.81 -7.49 -3.90
C GLN A 183 43.98 -9.00 -4.11
N LYS A 184 42.87 -9.74 -4.24
CA LYS A 184 42.89 -11.19 -4.51
C LYS A 184 43.67 -11.51 -5.79
N LYS A 185 43.48 -10.73 -6.84
CA LYS A 185 44.20 -10.93 -8.12
C LYS A 185 45.70 -10.68 -7.96
N SER A 186 46.12 -9.61 -7.29
CA SER A 186 47.55 -9.31 -7.04
C SER A 186 48.22 -10.44 -6.29
N ILE A 187 47.62 -10.87 -5.17
CA ILE A 187 48.12 -11.96 -4.34
C ILE A 187 48.22 -13.25 -5.16
N GLY A 188 47.21 -13.57 -5.98
CA GLY A 188 47.25 -14.75 -6.84
C GLY A 188 48.35 -14.72 -7.90
N ILE A 189 48.65 -13.53 -8.46
CA ILE A 189 49.76 -13.35 -9.41
C ILE A 189 51.10 -13.55 -8.69
N GLU A 190 51.30 -12.89 -7.55
CA GLU A 190 52.52 -13.01 -6.73
C GLU A 190 52.77 -14.46 -6.30
N TYR A 191 51.72 -15.14 -5.81
CA TYR A 191 51.76 -16.56 -5.46
C TYR A 191 52.17 -17.41 -6.66
N SER A 192 51.54 -17.22 -7.83
CA SER A 192 51.87 -17.99 -9.04
C SER A 192 53.31 -17.78 -9.49
N ILE A 193 53.82 -16.55 -9.43
CA ILE A 193 55.22 -16.24 -9.76
C ILE A 193 56.16 -17.00 -8.82
N LEU A 194 55.93 -16.92 -7.52
CA LEU A 194 56.77 -17.57 -6.51
C LEU A 194 56.74 -19.09 -6.66
N TYR A 195 55.55 -19.66 -6.82
CA TYR A 195 55.33 -21.09 -6.97
C TYR A 195 56.00 -21.63 -8.23
N ASN A 196 55.85 -20.93 -9.36
CA ASN A 196 56.53 -21.28 -10.62
C ASN A 196 58.06 -21.19 -10.49
N TYR A 197 58.58 -20.17 -9.79
CA TYR A 197 60.01 -20.02 -9.56
C TYR A 197 60.58 -21.21 -8.77
N PHE A 198 59.94 -21.60 -7.66
CA PHE A 198 60.38 -22.77 -6.89
C PHE A 198 60.24 -24.07 -7.66
N HIS A 199 59.15 -24.27 -8.42
CA HIS A 199 59.01 -25.43 -9.30
C HIS A 199 60.16 -25.54 -10.30
N ASN A 200 60.55 -24.44 -10.91
CA ASN A 200 61.68 -24.42 -11.84
C ASN A 200 63.03 -24.63 -11.15
N LEU A 201 63.21 -24.17 -9.91
CA LEU A 201 64.49 -24.23 -9.20
C LEU A 201 64.77 -25.60 -8.57
N ILE A 202 63.80 -26.16 -7.84
CA ILE A 202 63.98 -27.39 -7.06
C ILE A 202 63.21 -28.59 -7.61
N GLY A 203 62.35 -28.38 -8.61
CA GLY A 203 61.59 -29.43 -9.28
C GLY A 203 60.31 -29.85 -8.57
N HIS A 204 59.33 -30.31 -9.35
CA HIS A 204 57.97 -30.62 -8.89
C HIS A 204 57.87 -31.52 -7.67
N GLN A 205 58.73 -32.54 -7.58
CA GLN A 205 58.70 -33.53 -6.50
C GLN A 205 59.11 -32.99 -5.12
N TYR A 206 59.88 -31.89 -5.07
CA TYR A 206 60.31 -31.29 -3.81
C TYR A 206 59.37 -30.17 -3.36
N VAL A 207 58.78 -29.41 -4.29
CA VAL A 207 57.73 -28.43 -3.96
C VAL A 207 56.52 -29.11 -3.33
N ASN A 208 56.05 -30.23 -3.88
CA ASN A 208 54.92 -30.97 -3.31
C ASN A 208 55.19 -31.47 -1.87
N LYS A 209 56.45 -31.76 -1.53
CA LYS A 209 56.81 -32.13 -0.15
C LYS A 209 56.79 -30.92 0.79
N LEU A 210 57.18 -29.75 0.29
CA LEU A 210 57.11 -28.50 1.05
C LEU A 210 55.67 -28.05 1.27
N ASP A 211 54.81 -28.19 0.26
CA ASP A 211 53.38 -27.88 0.35
C ASP A 211 52.74 -28.71 1.49
N ASN A 212 52.94 -30.03 1.51
CA ASN A 212 52.42 -30.90 2.59
C ASN A 212 52.91 -30.49 3.99
N ILE A 213 54.17 -30.07 4.13
CA ILE A 213 54.71 -29.61 5.42
C ILE A 213 54.05 -28.30 5.85
N ILE A 214 53.80 -27.38 4.91
CA ILE A 214 53.13 -26.11 5.21
C ILE A 214 51.67 -26.37 5.62
N ASP A 215 50.96 -27.25 4.91
CA ASP A 215 49.58 -27.62 5.25
C ASP A 215 49.50 -28.20 6.68
N GLU A 216 50.42 -29.09 7.07
CA GLU A 216 50.50 -29.63 8.44
C GLU A 216 50.77 -28.52 9.49
N ILE A 217 51.59 -27.51 9.16
CA ILE A 217 51.87 -26.38 10.06
C ILE A 217 50.62 -25.48 10.21
N GLU A 218 49.90 -25.22 9.13
CA GLU A 218 48.69 -24.41 9.15
C GLU A 218 47.57 -25.08 9.95
N GLU A 219 47.34 -26.38 9.76
CA GLU A 219 46.36 -27.14 10.54
C GLU A 219 46.65 -27.14 12.04
N ASN A 220 47.93 -27.18 12.43
CA ASN A 220 48.32 -27.16 13.83
C ASN A 220 48.13 -25.76 14.44
N LYS A 221 48.47 -24.69 13.70
CA LYS A 221 48.19 -23.32 14.15
C LYS A 221 46.70 -23.05 14.34
N GLU A 222 45.84 -23.59 13.48
CA GLU A 222 44.39 -23.43 13.63
C GLU A 222 43.82 -24.15 14.87
N LYS A 223 44.46 -25.23 15.32
CA LYS A 223 44.08 -25.94 16.56
C LYS A 223 44.50 -25.14 17.79
N ASP A 224 45.73 -24.62 17.79
CA ASP A 224 46.24 -23.76 18.87
C ASP A 224 45.39 -22.48 19.03
N ASP A 225 45.02 -21.84 17.92
CA ASP A 225 44.17 -20.63 17.88
C ASP A 225 42.73 -20.88 18.37
N LYS A 226 42.25 -22.14 18.36
CA LYS A 226 40.93 -22.53 18.88
C LYS A 226 41.02 -22.85 20.37
N GLU A 227 42.08 -23.55 20.80
CA GLU A 227 42.33 -23.84 22.21
C GLU A 227 42.58 -22.57 23.04
N GLU A 228 43.26 -21.55 22.47
CA GLU A 228 43.44 -20.27 23.16
C GLU A 228 42.13 -19.49 23.34
N LYS A 229 41.22 -19.56 22.35
CA LYS A 229 39.88 -18.93 22.46
C LYS A 229 39.00 -19.61 23.49
N GLU A 230 39.05 -20.94 23.58
CA GLU A 230 38.27 -21.71 24.56
C GLU A 230 38.77 -21.43 25.99
N LYS A 231 40.09 -21.27 26.19
CA LYS A 231 40.68 -20.89 27.49
C LYS A 231 40.34 -19.45 27.91
N GLU A 232 40.25 -18.51 26.97
CA GLU A 232 39.80 -17.13 27.25
C GLU A 232 38.30 -17.07 27.62
N GLU A 233 37.45 -17.91 27.02
CA GLU A 233 36.02 -17.98 27.34
C GLU A 233 35.73 -18.69 28.67
N GLU A 234 36.55 -19.66 29.09
CA GLU A 234 36.46 -20.31 30.42
C GLU A 234 37.00 -19.43 31.56
N GLY A 235 38.03 -18.61 31.31
CA GLY A 235 38.60 -17.69 32.31
C GLY A 235 37.72 -16.47 32.65
N THR A 236 36.63 -16.22 31.92
CA THR A 236 35.72 -15.07 32.16
C THR A 236 34.48 -15.45 32.97
N LYS A 237 34.38 -16.68 33.49
CA LYS A 237 33.23 -17.16 34.28
C LYS A 237 33.44 -17.21 35.80
N ASP A 238 34.65 -16.95 36.29
CA ASP A 238 34.98 -17.03 37.72
C ASP A 238 35.34 -15.68 38.38
N ASP A 239 34.97 -14.53 37.79
CA ASP A 239 34.99 -13.20 38.42
C ASP A 239 33.59 -12.55 38.50
#